data_AF-A0A2R7P2R6-F1
#
_entry.id   AF-A0A2R7P2R6-F1
#
_cell.length_a   1.000
_cell.length_b   1.000
_cell.length_c   1.000
_cell.angle_alpha   90.00
_cell.angle_beta   90.00
_cell.angle_gamma   90.00
#
_symmetry.space_group_name_H-M   'P 1'
#
loop_
_entity.id
_entity.type
_entity.pdbx_description
1 polymer ?
#
loop_
_entity_poly.entity_id
_entity_poly.type
_entity_poly.pdbx_seq_one_letter_code
_entity_poly.pdbx_strand_id
1 'polypeptide(L)' 'MIALAGFMSAVMALVLLFMRRHYPPSIRGVGGWAAAPLLWLLSTVLFGARGAIPDWLGLVLANQLLVLGSVTYY' A
#
# COMPACT_ATOMS: atom_id res chain seq x y z
N MET A 1 -1.57 -0.21 17.13
CA MET A 1 -0.76 -1.01 16.19
C MET A 1 -1.18 -0.79 14.74
N ILE A 2 -2.43 -1.09 14.34
CA ILE A 2 -2.92 -0.93 12.94
C ILE A 2 -2.80 0.51 12.42
N ALA A 3 -3.19 1.50 13.24
CA ALA A 3 -3.10 2.92 12.85
C ALA A 3 -1.66 3.40 12.57
N LEU A 4 -0.68 2.95 13.37
CA LEU A 4 0.72 3.33 13.21
C LEU A 4 1.35 2.68 11.97
N ALA A 5 1.02 1.41 11.70
CA ALA A 5 1.46 0.70 10.50
C ALA A 5 0.89 1.34 9.22
N GLY A 6 -0.38 1.77 9.26
CA GLY A 6 -1.03 2.52 8.18
C GLY A 6 -0.36 3.87 7.93
N PHE A 7 -0.05 4.60 9.00
CA PHE A 7 0.64 5.88 8.91
C PHE A 7 2.03 5.74 8.27
N MET A 8 2.85 4.78 8.70
CA MET A 8 4.17 4.57 8.10
C MET A 8 4.10 4.14 6.63
N SER A 9 3.11 3.30 6.27
CA SER A 9 2.86 2.93 4.87
C SER A 9 2.44 4.13 4.02
N ALA A 10 1.65 5.06 4.58
CA ALA A 10 1.25 6.30 3.92
C ALA A 10 2.43 7.22 3.63
N VAL A 11 3.30 7.41 4.63
CA VAL A 11 4.51 8.22 4.50
C VAL A 11 5.42 7.65 3.42
N MET A 12 5.62 6.33 3.40
CA MET A 12 6.44 5.67 2.38
C MET A 12 5.82 5.77 0.97
N ALA A 13 4.50 5.59 0.84
CA ALA A 13 3.81 5.77 -0.44
C ALA A 13 4.00 7.19 -0.99
N LEU A 14 3.91 8.21 -0.12
CA LEU A 14 4.11 9.61 -0.48
C LEU A 14 5.55 9.86 -0.94
N VAL A 15 6.54 9.36 -0.19
CA VAL A 15 7.97 9.49 -0.55
C VAL A 15 8.24 8.90 -1.94
N LEU A 16 7.74 7.69 -2.21
CA LEU A 16 7.96 7.03 -3.51
C LEU A 16 7.21 7.71 -4.65
N LEU A 17 6.01 8.27 -4.40
CA LEU A 17 5.28 9.07 -5.39
C LEU A 17 6.07 10.34 -5.78
N PHE A 18 6.69 11.01 -4.79
CA PHE A 18 7.54 12.17 -5.02
C PHE A 18 8.85 11.80 -5.72
N MET A 19 9.47 10.67 -5.36
CA MET A 19 10.64 10.15 -6.08
C MET A 19 10.30 9.81 -7.53
N ARG A 20 9.16 9.17 -7.81
CA ARG A 20 8.71 8.90 -9.19
C ARG A 20 8.53 10.19 -10.02
N ARG A 21 8.14 11.30 -9.39
CA ARG A 21 8.01 12.60 -10.08
C ARG A 21 9.36 13.26 -10.40
N HIS A 22 10.40 12.99 -9.61
CA HIS A 22 11.71 13.67 -9.74
C HIS A 22 12.82 12.78 -10.32
N TYR A 23 12.67 11.45 -10.30
CA TYR A 23 13.65 10.53 -10.88
C TYR A 23 13.36 10.24 -12.37
N PRO A 24 14.35 10.39 -13.27
CA PRO A 24 14.18 10.13 -14.69
C PRO A 24 13.79 8.66 -14.96
N PRO A 25 13.03 8.38 -16.03
CA PRO A 25 12.46 7.06 -16.34
C PRO A 25 13.48 5.96 -16.72
N SER A 26 14.78 6.22 -16.55
CA SER A 26 15.85 5.27 -16.85
C SER A 26 15.91 4.08 -15.87
N ILE A 27 15.36 4.22 -14.66
CA ILE A 27 15.35 3.16 -13.63
C ILE A 27 14.08 2.30 -13.80
N ARG A 28 14.21 1.18 -14.50
CA ARG A 28 13.13 0.18 -14.65
C ARG A 28 12.93 -0.53 -13.30
N GLY A 29 11.75 -0.40 -12.69
CA GLY A 29 11.40 -1.01 -11.40
C GLY A 29 10.72 -0.06 -10.40
N VAL A 30 10.99 1.25 -10.50
CA VAL A 30 10.44 2.27 -9.58
C VAL A 30 8.91 2.29 -9.57
N GLY A 31 8.27 1.91 -10.68
CA GLY A 31 6.81 1.78 -10.78
C GLY A 31 6.23 0.69 -9.85
N GLY A 32 6.87 -0.48 -9.76
CA GLY A 32 6.45 -1.57 -8.86
C GLY A 32 6.72 -1.22 -7.39
N TRP A 33 7.84 -0.57 -7.12
CA TRP A 33 8.23 -0.11 -5.79
C TRP A 33 7.26 0.94 -5.24
N ALA A 34 6.71 1.80 -6.11
CA ALA A 34 5.68 2.78 -5.73
C ALA A 34 4.28 2.15 -5.55
N ALA A 35 3.98 1.04 -6.23
CA ALA A 35 2.68 0.38 -6.16
C ALA A 35 2.49 -0.39 -4.84
N ALA A 36 3.54 -1.06 -4.37
CA ALA A 36 3.52 -1.86 -3.14
C ALA A 36 3.01 -1.09 -1.89
N PRO A 37 3.54 0.09 -1.53
CA PRO A 37 3.05 0.83 -0.38
C PRO A 37 1.66 1.45 -0.58
N LEU A 38 1.23 1.67 -1.83
CA LEU A 38 -0.14 2.11 -2.14
C LEU A 38 -1.14 0.97 -1.85
N LEU A 39 -0.79 -0.27 -2.20
CA LEU A 39 -1.57 -1.47 -1.88
C LEU A 39 -1.62 -1.73 -0.37
N TRP A 40 -0.51 -1.56 0.35
CA TRP A 40 -0.48 -1.69 1.82
C TRP A 40 -1.30 -0.61 2.54
N LEU A 41 -1.29 0.62 2.01
CA LEU A 41 -2.16 1.69 2.52
C LEU A 41 -3.64 1.32 2.37
N LEU A 42 -4.04 0.86 1.18
CA LEU A 42 -5.41 0.43 0.92
C LEU A 42 -5.83 -0.73 1.84
N SER A 43 -4.95 -1.72 2.03
CA SER A 43 -5.14 -2.82 2.98
C SER A 43 -5.37 -2.31 4.41
N THR A 44 -4.57 -1.34 4.85
CA THR A 44 -4.69 -0.79 6.20
C THR A 44 -6.00 -0.02 6.40
N VAL A 45 -6.43 0.76 5.40
CA VAL A 45 -7.74 1.45 5.45
C VAL A 45 -8.89 0.44 5.56
N LEU A 46 -8.85 -0.66 4.80
CA LEU A 46 -9.86 -1.72 4.88
C LEU A 46 -9.87 -2.42 6.24
N PHE A 47 -8.70 -2.69 6.82
CA PHE A 47 -8.63 -3.23 8.18
C PHE A 47 -9.14 -2.26 9.24
N GLY A 48 -8.89 -0.95 9.07
CA GLY A 48 -9.39 0.09 9.98
C GLY A 48 -10.90 0.33 9.88
N ALA A 49 -11.51 0.07 8.72
CA ALA A 49 -12.94 0.21 8.48
C ALA A 49 -13.78 -1.00 8.94
N ARG A 50 -13.17 -1.97 9.64
CA ARG A 50 -13.88 -3.14 10.17
C ARG A 50 -15.08 -2.74 11.04
N GLY A 51 -16.18 -3.46 10.86
CA GLY A 51 -17.47 -3.17 11.52
C GLY A 51 -18.31 -2.10 10.82
N ALA A 52 -17.74 -1.35 9.86
CA ALA A 52 -18.47 -0.39 9.02
C ALA A 52 -18.63 -0.87 7.56
N ILE A 53 -17.82 -1.83 7.12
CA ILE A 53 -17.87 -2.44 5.79
C ILE A 53 -18.11 -3.96 5.89
N PRO A 54 -18.63 -4.61 4.82
CA PRO A 54 -18.76 -6.07 4.76
C PRO A 54 -17.47 -6.81 5.11
N ASP A 55 -17.59 -7.91 5.84
CA ASP A 55 -16.45 -8.68 6.35
C ASP A 55 -15.50 -9.15 5.24
N TRP A 56 -16.02 -9.54 4.08
CA TRP A 56 -15.19 -9.96 2.95
C TRP A 56 -14.30 -8.82 2.43
N LEU A 57 -14.70 -7.55 2.54
CA LEU A 57 -13.86 -6.40 2.21
C LEU A 57 -12.82 -6.12 3.29
N GLY A 58 -13.26 -6.12 4.56
CA GLY A 58 -12.40 -5.81 5.72
C GLY A 58 -11.43 -6.92 6.14
N LEU A 59 -11.62 -8.14 5.62
CA LEU A 59 -10.78 -9.31 5.87
C LEU A 59 -10.15 -9.86 4.60
N VAL A 60 -10.97 -10.33 3.65
CA VAL A 60 -10.45 -11.08 2.49
C VAL A 60 -9.71 -10.14 1.55
N LEU A 61 -10.37 -9.07 1.08
CA LEU A 61 -9.75 -8.10 0.18
C LEU A 61 -8.54 -7.41 0.82
N ALA A 62 -8.67 -7.02 2.10
CA ALA A 62 -7.58 -6.40 2.85
C ALA A 62 -6.31 -7.28 2.88
N ASN A 63 -6.45 -8.59 3.12
CA ASN A 63 -5.31 -9.52 3.11
C ASN A 63 -4.76 -9.74 1.71
N GLN A 64 -5.62 -9.84 0.68
CA GLN A 64 -5.15 -10.00 -0.69
C GLN A 64 -4.30 -8.81 -1.15
N LEU A 65 -4.73 -7.59 -0.83
CA LEU A 65 -3.96 -6.37 -1.14
C LEU A 65 -2.64 -6.31 -0.37
N LEU A 66 -2.62 -6.78 0.88
CA LEU A 66 -1.40 -6.86 1.67
C LEU A 66 -0.35 -7.76 0.98
N VAL A 67 -0.77 -8.97 0.60
CA VAL A 67 0.10 -9.96 -0.08
C VAL A 67 0.50 -9.48 -1.47
N LEU A 68 -0.43 -8.90 -2.23
CA LEU A 68 -0.15 -8.36 -3.56
C LEU A 68 0.91 -7.26 -3.51
N GLY A 69 0.84 -6.37 -2.51
CA GLY A 69 1.86 -5.36 -2.25
C GLY A 69 3.23 -5.97 -1.95
N SER A 70 3.28 -7.06 -1.19
CA SER A 70 4.52 -7.78 -0.91
C SER A 70 5.13 -8.43 -2.16
N VAL A 71 4.31 -8.96 -3.06
CA VAL A 71 4.78 -9.58 -4.31
C VAL A 71 5.22 -8.54 -5.35
N THR A 72 4.55 -7.38 -5.42
CA THR A 72 4.89 -6.29 -6.36
C THR A 72 6.12 -5.48 -5.94
N TYR A 73 6.58 -5.64 -4.70
CA TYR A 73 7.79 -4.99 -4.20
C TYR A 73 9.09 -5.61 -4.75
N TYR A 74 9.06 -6.88 -5.16
CA TYR A 74 10.19 -7.61 -5.75
C TYR A 74 10.24 -7.47 -7.29
#